data_AF-A0A1J4JV91-F1
#
_entry.id   AF-A0A1J4JV91-F1
#
_cell.length_a   1.000
_cell.length_b   1.000
_cell.length_c   1.000
_cell.angle_alpha   90.00
_cell.angle_beta   90.00
_cell.angle_gamma   90.00
#
_symmetry.space_group_name_H-M   'P 1'
#
loop_
_entity.id
_entity.type
_entity.pdbx_description
1 polymer ?
#
loop_
_entity_poly.entity_id
_entity_poly.type
_entity_poly.pdbx_seq_one_letter_code
_entity_poly.pdbx_strand_id
1 'polypeptide(L)'
;MVLQLIELKAIYFVCFFLIHIIGSYLGFKIKSEKFDDLIELFIGSFLISFSITCIIPKAELSMSGSYPYASLISLSIFTILTLYNFLHESIALMDENILMTCDVIHSPSASLNEYTPISQNDQQKFHFWDNLATIFYYVIYCIYIIIVSLYHSSLDNIEELNSIIPFILTFRLFEAFTMSKFLQKMSIKKFTLMLLSLISSILPVLMLIPTNIKNIDNILGSAMALILGVYMYFGAMSIQNGMSKQPRNLSIAAVVLLSTFVIVCTIQTLDFHYGK
;
A
#
# COMPACT_ATOMS: atom_id res chain seq x y z
N MET A 1 12.38 33.13 12.21
CA MET A 1 12.37 31.72 12.66
C MET A 1 10.99 31.09 12.60
N VAL A 2 10.00 31.48 13.43
CA VAL A 2 8.65 30.87 13.42
C VAL A 2 7.94 31.01 12.07
N LEU A 3 7.98 32.20 11.46
CA LEU A 3 7.37 32.43 10.14
C LEU A 3 8.03 31.58 9.04
N GLN A 4 9.36 31.47 9.05
CA GLN A 4 10.12 30.65 8.10
C GLN A 4 9.81 29.15 8.23
N LEU A 5 9.61 28.66 9.46
CA LEU A 5 9.21 27.28 9.70
C LEU A 5 7.81 26.98 9.14
N ILE A 6 6.86 27.89 9.32
CA ILE A 6 5.49 27.76 8.79
C ILE A 6 5.50 27.77 7.26
N GLU A 7 6.24 28.70 6.65
CA GLU A 7 6.40 28.78 5.19
C GLU A 7 7.01 27.50 4.61
N LEU A 8 8.04 26.96 5.27
CA LEU A 8 8.67 25.72 4.86
C LEU A 8 7.73 24.51 4.97
N LYS A 9 6.98 24.40 6.08
CA LYS A 9 5.95 23.37 6.24
C LYS A 9 4.85 23.50 5.17
N ALA A 10 4.47 24.72 4.80
CA ALA A 10 3.51 24.95 3.72
C ALA A 10 4.04 24.47 2.36
N ILE A 11 5.31 24.77 2.03
CA ILE A 11 5.96 24.27 0.80
C ILE A 11 5.96 22.74 0.79
N TYR A 12 6.37 22.11 1.88
CA TYR A 12 6.41 20.65 1.96
C TYR A 12 5.03 20.01 1.85
N PHE A 13 4.01 20.60 2.46
CA PHE A 13 2.62 20.16 2.26
C PHE A 13 2.24 20.18 0.78
N VAL A 14 2.53 21.27 0.06
CA VAL A 14 2.24 21.38 -1.38
C VAL A 14 3.01 20.31 -2.17
N CYS A 15 4.28 20.08 -1.85
CA CYS A 15 5.06 19.01 -2.48
C CYS A 15 4.45 17.62 -2.22
N PHE A 16 4.06 17.33 -0.98
CA PHE A 16 3.40 16.07 -0.61
C PHE A 16 2.10 15.87 -1.39
N PHE A 17 1.26 16.92 -1.45
CA PHE A 17 0.01 16.89 -2.19
C PHE A 17 0.25 16.59 -3.68
N LEU A 18 1.13 17.36 -4.34
CA LEU A 18 1.42 17.21 -5.76
C LEU A 18 2.00 15.84 -6.09
N ILE A 19 2.99 15.38 -5.33
CA ILE A 19 3.62 14.07 -5.55
C ILE A 19 2.63 12.93 -5.34
N HIS A 20 1.77 13.02 -4.33
CA HIS A 20 0.76 12.01 -4.08
C HIS A 20 -0.26 11.93 -5.23
N ILE A 21 -0.69 13.08 -5.77
CA ILE A 21 -1.57 13.14 -6.94
C ILE A 21 -0.87 12.56 -8.18
N ILE A 22 0.41 12.91 -8.42
CA ILE A 22 1.18 12.38 -9.54
C ILE A 22 1.32 10.86 -9.44
N GLY A 23 1.71 10.34 -8.27
CA GLY A 23 1.85 8.91 -8.04
C GLY A 23 0.52 8.16 -8.24
N SER A 24 -0.57 8.72 -7.70
CA SER A 24 -1.91 8.16 -7.89
C SER A 24 -2.35 8.17 -9.36
N TYR A 25 -2.10 9.26 -10.07
CA TYR A 25 -2.39 9.37 -11.50
C TYR A 25 -1.61 8.34 -12.33
N LEU A 26 -0.31 8.16 -12.03
CA LEU A 26 0.53 7.16 -12.69
C LEU A 26 0.00 5.75 -12.45
N GLY A 27 -0.31 5.39 -11.21
CA GLY A 27 -0.85 4.08 -10.90
C GLY A 27 -2.23 3.86 -11.52
N PHE A 28 -3.02 4.93 -11.69
CA PHE A 28 -4.28 4.85 -12.41
C PHE A 28 -4.14 4.69 -13.94
N LYS A 29 -3.16 5.34 -14.55
CA LYS A 29 -3.01 5.41 -16.00
C LYS A 29 -2.28 4.21 -16.59
N ILE A 30 -1.31 3.66 -15.86
CA ILE A 30 -0.52 2.53 -16.34
C ILE A 30 -1.40 1.27 -16.32
N LYS A 31 -2.17 1.04 -17.38
CA LYS A 31 -2.92 -0.21 -17.60
C LYS A 31 -2.28 -0.91 -18.79
N SER A 32 -1.41 -1.86 -18.50
CA SER A 32 -0.80 -2.70 -19.52
C SER A 32 -0.89 -4.14 -19.07
N GLU A 33 -1.85 -4.88 -19.62
CA GLU A 33 -1.99 -6.33 -19.42
C GLU A 33 -0.67 -7.06 -19.71
N LYS A 34 0.13 -6.54 -20.65
CA LYS A 34 1.43 -7.10 -21.02
C LYS A 34 2.51 -7.02 -19.92
N PHE A 35 2.36 -6.11 -18.95
CA PHE A 35 3.36 -5.83 -17.91
C PHE A 35 2.75 -5.84 -16.50
N ASP A 36 1.53 -6.34 -16.35
CA ASP A 36 0.83 -6.38 -15.05
C ASP A 36 1.63 -7.21 -14.03
N ASP A 37 2.20 -8.32 -14.49
CA ASP A 37 3.14 -9.17 -13.73
C ASP A 37 4.35 -8.40 -13.19
N LEU A 38 5.03 -7.63 -14.05
CA LEU A 38 6.20 -6.84 -13.63
C LEU A 38 5.82 -5.71 -12.67
N ILE A 39 4.64 -5.11 -12.85
CA ILE A 39 4.11 -4.09 -11.93
C ILE A 39 3.83 -4.70 -10.55
N GLU A 40 3.25 -5.89 -10.50
CA GLU A 40 2.99 -6.62 -9.24
C GLU A 40 4.30 -6.98 -8.53
N LEU A 41 5.32 -7.43 -9.26
CA LEU A 41 6.66 -7.68 -8.70
C LEU A 41 7.32 -6.38 -8.20
N PHE A 42 7.20 -5.29 -8.95
CA PHE A 42 7.70 -3.98 -8.53
C PHE A 42 7.03 -3.52 -7.23
N ILE A 43 5.69 -3.55 -7.17
CA ILE A 43 4.92 -3.17 -5.98
C ILE A 43 5.30 -4.05 -4.80
N GLY A 44 5.36 -5.36 -5.02
CA GLY A 44 5.70 -6.34 -4.00
C GLY A 44 7.09 -6.11 -3.41
N SER A 45 8.10 -5.94 -4.28
CA SER A 45 9.47 -5.63 -3.85
C SER A 45 9.56 -4.26 -3.18
N PHE A 46 8.87 -3.24 -3.70
CA PHE A 46 8.83 -1.91 -3.10
C PHE A 46 8.29 -1.95 -1.67
N LEU A 47 7.13 -2.59 -1.45
CA LEU A 47 6.53 -2.68 -0.11
C LEU A 47 7.43 -3.42 0.86
N ILE A 48 7.96 -4.59 0.48
CA ILE A 48 8.84 -5.38 1.36
C ILE A 48 10.15 -4.65 1.65
N SER A 49 10.80 -4.09 0.63
CA SER A 49 12.05 -3.35 0.83
C SER A 49 11.83 -2.14 1.72
N PHE A 50 10.81 -1.32 1.45
CA PHE A 50 10.48 -0.16 2.25
C PHE A 50 10.12 -0.53 3.70
N SER A 51 9.40 -1.63 3.89
CA SER A 51 9.12 -2.21 5.20
C SER A 51 10.41 -2.54 5.97
N ILE A 52 11.33 -3.27 5.34
CA ILE A 52 12.57 -3.72 5.99
C ILE A 52 13.52 -2.55 6.27
N THR A 53 13.70 -1.65 5.31
CA THR A 53 14.75 -0.63 5.38
C THR A 53 14.31 0.65 6.08
N CYS A 54 13.02 1.01 5.98
CA CYS A 54 12.53 2.31 6.43
C CYS A 54 11.57 2.18 7.62
N ILE A 55 10.64 1.22 7.59
CA ILE A 55 9.58 1.11 8.60
C ILE A 55 10.05 0.38 9.85
N ILE A 56 10.69 -0.80 9.73
CA ILE A 56 11.15 -1.59 10.88
C ILE A 56 12.06 -0.77 11.82
N PRO A 57 13.12 -0.10 11.34
CA PRO A 57 14.01 0.64 12.24
C PRO A 57 13.29 1.77 12.98
N LYS A 58 12.38 2.48 12.29
CA LYS A 58 11.59 3.56 12.88
C LYS A 58 10.57 3.04 13.89
N ALA A 59 9.88 1.93 13.59
CA ALA A 59 8.89 1.34 14.48
C ALA A 59 9.52 0.87 15.80
N GLU A 60 10.68 0.20 15.73
CA GLU A 60 11.39 -0.32 16.91
C GLU A 60 12.04 0.81 17.72
N LEU A 61 12.60 1.86 17.09
CA LEU A 61 13.15 3.02 17.80
C LEU A 61 12.07 3.82 18.53
N SER A 62 10.89 3.93 17.92
CA SER A 62 9.79 4.75 18.42
C SER A 62 8.98 4.09 19.54
N MET A 63 9.02 2.77 19.70
CA MET A 63 8.32 2.08 20.79
C MET A 63 9.29 1.80 21.94
N SER A 64 9.19 2.58 23.03
CA SER A 64 10.06 2.43 24.19
C SER A 64 9.87 1.07 24.87
N GLY A 65 10.90 0.21 24.86
CA GLY A 65 10.92 -1.02 25.64
C GLY A 65 11.90 -2.06 25.12
N SER A 66 12.28 -3.03 25.96
CA SER A 66 13.07 -4.19 25.55
C SER A 66 12.23 -5.27 24.85
N TYR A 67 10.92 -5.10 24.81
CA TYR A 67 9.97 -6.07 24.27
C TYR A 67 9.57 -5.68 22.84
N PRO A 68 9.53 -6.63 21.88
CA PRO A 68 9.35 -6.34 20.45
C PRO A 68 7.87 -6.08 20.09
N TYR A 69 7.27 -5.03 20.66
CA TYR A 69 5.86 -4.69 20.46
C TYR A 69 5.54 -4.37 19.01
N ALA A 70 6.41 -3.63 18.31
CA ALA A 70 6.21 -3.28 16.91
C ALA A 70 6.12 -4.53 16.03
N SER A 71 7.07 -5.46 16.21
CA SER A 71 7.06 -6.76 15.55
C SER A 71 5.80 -7.58 15.87
N LEU A 72 5.32 -7.59 17.13
CA LEU A 72 4.10 -8.31 17.51
C LEU A 72 2.84 -7.73 16.86
N ILE A 73 2.70 -6.40 16.83
CA ILE A 73 1.58 -5.72 16.17
C ILE A 73 1.59 -6.04 14.67
N SER A 74 2.74 -5.88 14.02
CA SER A 74 2.91 -6.18 12.60
C SER A 74 2.56 -7.63 12.27
N LEU A 75 3.09 -8.58 13.05
CA LEU A 75 2.81 -10.01 12.87
C LEU A 75 1.32 -10.33 13.06
N SER A 76 0.68 -9.70 14.03
CA SER A 76 -0.76 -9.88 14.27
C SER A 76 -1.59 -9.41 13.08
N ILE A 77 -1.29 -8.22 12.53
CA ILE A 77 -1.98 -7.70 11.34
C ILE A 77 -1.74 -8.58 10.11
N PHE A 78 -0.49 -8.98 9.87
CA PHE A 78 -0.14 -9.89 8.78
C PHE A 78 -0.90 -11.22 8.89
N THR A 79 -0.95 -11.80 10.09
CA THR A 79 -1.63 -13.08 10.36
C THR A 79 -3.13 -12.97 10.16
N ILE A 80 -3.76 -11.89 10.66
CA ILE A 80 -5.20 -11.66 10.49
C ILE A 80 -5.55 -11.52 9.01
N LEU A 81 -4.79 -10.75 8.24
CA LEU A 81 -5.02 -10.57 6.80
C LEU A 81 -4.81 -11.88 6.03
N THR A 82 -3.78 -12.63 6.37
CA THR A 82 -3.51 -13.95 5.75
C THR A 82 -4.62 -14.94 6.05
N LEU A 83 -5.06 -15.02 7.31
CA LEU A 83 -6.16 -15.89 7.73
C LEU A 83 -7.47 -15.49 7.04
N TYR A 84 -7.76 -14.18 6.99
CA TYR A 84 -8.92 -13.66 6.29
C TYR A 84 -8.93 -14.06 4.82
N ASN A 85 -7.82 -13.87 4.11
CA ASN A 85 -7.71 -14.24 2.70
C ASN A 85 -7.87 -15.75 2.49
N PHE A 86 -7.23 -16.55 3.33
CA PHE A 86 -7.36 -18.01 3.29
C PHE A 86 -8.82 -18.47 3.48
N LEU A 87 -9.54 -17.90 4.46
CA LEU A 87 -10.94 -18.23 4.69
C LEU A 87 -11.83 -17.76 3.54
N HIS A 88 -11.59 -16.56 3.01
CA HIS A 88 -12.36 -16.02 1.88
C HIS A 88 -12.19 -16.88 0.63
N GLU A 89 -10.94 -17.22 0.26
CA GLU A 89 -10.65 -18.11 -0.87
C GLU A 89 -11.24 -19.51 -0.68
N SER A 90 -11.19 -20.06 0.55
CA SER A 90 -11.78 -21.36 0.85
C SER A 90 -13.30 -21.38 0.69
N ILE A 91 -13.98 -20.30 1.09
CA ILE A 91 -15.43 -20.16 0.92
C ILE A 91 -15.79 -20.01 -0.56
N ALA A 92 -15.04 -19.20 -1.31
CA ALA A 92 -15.25 -19.04 -2.75
C ALA A 92 -15.12 -20.36 -3.51
N LEU A 93 -14.07 -21.15 -3.21
CA LEU A 93 -13.89 -22.48 -3.80
C LEU A 93 -15.00 -23.48 -3.42
N MET A 94 -15.56 -23.36 -2.21
CA MET A 94 -16.68 -24.19 -1.78
C MET A 94 -17.95 -23.85 -2.55
N ASP A 95 -18.22 -22.56 -2.79
CA ASP A 95 -19.39 -22.09 -3.53
C ASP A 95 -19.35 -22.55 -4.99
N GLU A 96 -18.20 -22.40 -5.66
CA GLU A 96 -18.00 -22.88 -7.04
C GLU A 96 -18.21 -24.39 -7.18
N ASN A 97 -17.72 -25.19 -6.22
CA ASN A 97 -17.89 -26.64 -6.23
C ASN A 97 -19.35 -27.07 -6.00
N ILE A 98 -20.10 -26.35 -5.15
CA ILE A 98 -21.52 -26.62 -4.91
C ILE A 98 -22.33 -26.28 -6.18
N LEU A 99 -22.07 -25.12 -6.78
CA LEU A 99 -22.71 -24.69 -8.03
C LEU A 99 -22.46 -25.68 -9.18
N MET A 100 -21.20 -26.11 -9.39
CA MET A 100 -20.86 -27.13 -10.38
C MET A 100 -21.58 -28.46 -10.13
N THR A 101 -21.71 -28.88 -8.87
CA THR A 101 -22.37 -30.15 -8.52
C THR A 101 -23.87 -30.07 -8.78
N CYS A 102 -24.51 -28.92 -8.54
CA CYS A 102 -25.93 -28.71 -8.83
C CYS A 102 -26.24 -28.72 -10.33
N ASP A 103 -25.39 -28.12 -11.16
CA ASP A 103 -25.57 -28.11 -12.62
C ASP A 103 -25.45 -29.51 -13.24
N VAL A 104 -24.55 -30.34 -12.71
CA VAL A 104 -24.36 -31.73 -13.15
C VAL A 104 -25.53 -32.63 -12.74
N ILE A 105 -26.18 -32.36 -11.60
CA ILE A 105 -27.33 -33.14 -11.12
C ILE A 105 -28.64 -32.78 -11.87
N HIS A 106 -28.73 -31.59 -12.48
CA HIS A 106 -29.93 -31.15 -13.19
C HIS A 106 -29.87 -31.26 -14.73
N SER A 107 -28.78 -31.75 -15.32
CA SER A 107 -28.69 -31.96 -16.76
C SER A 107 -28.14 -33.35 -17.15
N PRO A 108 -28.95 -34.43 -17.12
CA PRO A 108 -28.59 -35.70 -17.76
C PRO A 108 -28.77 -35.67 -19.29
N SER A 109 -29.24 -34.55 -19.87
CA SER A 109 -29.62 -34.47 -21.28
C SER A 109 -29.40 -33.07 -21.86
N ALA A 110 -28.15 -32.67 -22.02
CA ALA A 110 -27.78 -31.55 -22.89
C ALA A 110 -26.77 -32.08 -23.91
N SER A 111 -27.30 -32.47 -25.06
CA SER A 111 -26.57 -32.77 -26.28
C SER A 111 -25.57 -31.66 -26.62
N LEU A 112 -24.41 -32.08 -27.12
CA LEU A 112 -23.51 -31.30 -27.98
C LEU A 112 -24.29 -30.28 -28.82
N ASN A 113 -24.23 -28.98 -28.47
CA ASN A 113 -24.25 -27.84 -29.39
C ASN A 113 -24.18 -26.53 -28.60
N GLU A 114 -23.34 -25.62 -29.11
CA GLU A 114 -23.29 -24.19 -28.80
C GLU A 114 -22.85 -23.77 -27.39
N TYR A 115 -21.54 -23.89 -27.13
CA TYR A 115 -20.85 -22.91 -26.29
C TYR A 115 -20.76 -21.57 -27.04
N THR A 116 -21.85 -20.79 -27.06
CA THR A 116 -21.73 -19.35 -27.25
C THR A 116 -21.12 -18.77 -25.98
N PRO A 117 -19.96 -18.08 -26.04
CA PRO A 117 -19.45 -17.38 -24.87
C PRO A 117 -20.45 -16.29 -24.53
N ILE A 118 -21.17 -16.47 -23.42
CA ILE A 118 -22.00 -15.43 -22.83
C ILE A 118 -21.07 -14.23 -22.63
N SER A 119 -21.30 -13.17 -23.40
CA SER A 119 -20.61 -11.91 -23.19
C SER A 119 -20.98 -11.43 -21.80
N GLN A 120 -20.11 -11.66 -20.82
CA GLN A 120 -20.16 -11.04 -19.51
C GLN A 120 -19.90 -9.55 -19.68
N ASN A 121 -20.92 -8.83 -20.14
CA ASN A 121 -21.06 -7.39 -19.94
C ASN A 121 -21.77 -7.15 -18.59
N ASP A 122 -21.50 -8.02 -17.61
CA ASP A 122 -21.89 -7.80 -16.23
C ASP A 122 -21.05 -6.65 -15.71
N GLN A 123 -21.71 -5.51 -15.51
CA GLN A 123 -21.19 -4.45 -14.66
C GLN A 123 -20.81 -5.10 -13.33
N GLN A 124 -19.53 -5.41 -13.12
CA GLN A 124 -19.02 -5.93 -11.84
C GLN A 124 -19.57 -5.06 -10.72
N LYS A 125 -20.55 -5.60 -9.99
CA LYS A 125 -21.11 -4.91 -8.83
C LYS A 125 -20.05 -4.91 -7.74
N PHE A 126 -19.92 -3.80 -7.04
CA PHE A 126 -19.01 -3.71 -5.92
C PHE A 126 -19.51 -4.61 -4.79
N HIS A 127 -18.73 -5.64 -4.46
CA HIS A 127 -18.95 -6.50 -3.31
C HIS A 127 -18.00 -6.07 -2.18
N PHE A 128 -18.59 -5.59 -1.08
CA PHE A 128 -17.82 -5.06 0.05
C PHE A 128 -16.87 -6.11 0.64
N TRP A 129 -17.36 -7.35 0.79
CA TRP A 129 -16.59 -8.44 1.37
C TRP A 129 -15.36 -8.79 0.54
N ASP A 130 -15.47 -8.87 -0.79
CA ASP A 130 -14.33 -9.21 -1.65
C ASP A 130 -13.22 -8.16 -1.65
N ASN A 131 -13.52 -6.94 -1.18
CA ASN A 131 -12.59 -5.83 -1.14
C ASN A 131 -12.17 -5.44 0.29
N LEU A 132 -12.55 -6.22 1.30
CA LEU A 132 -12.32 -5.87 2.71
C LEU A 132 -10.84 -5.65 3.03
N ALA A 133 -9.95 -6.51 2.52
CA ALA A 133 -8.51 -6.37 2.73
C ALA A 133 -7.98 -5.04 2.14
N THR A 134 -8.41 -4.67 0.94
CA THR A 134 -8.00 -3.40 0.30
C THR A 134 -8.57 -2.18 1.01
N ILE A 135 -9.81 -2.26 1.49
CA ILE A 135 -10.42 -1.21 2.33
C ILE A 135 -9.64 -1.06 3.63
N PHE A 136 -9.30 -2.17 4.29
CA PHE A 136 -8.51 -2.18 5.50
C PHE A 136 -7.14 -1.53 5.27
N TYR A 137 -6.46 -1.88 4.18
CA TYR A 137 -5.22 -1.23 3.76
C TYR A 137 -5.37 0.27 3.58
N TYR A 138 -6.41 0.73 2.88
CA TYR A 138 -6.66 2.16 2.69
C TYR A 138 -6.88 2.90 4.01
N VAL A 139 -7.64 2.30 4.95
CA VAL A 139 -7.89 2.89 6.27
C VAL A 139 -6.60 3.00 7.09
N ILE A 140 -5.83 1.91 7.18
CA ILE A 140 -4.55 1.92 7.92
C ILE A 140 -3.56 2.90 7.28
N TYR A 141 -3.52 2.99 5.94
CA TYR A 141 -2.71 3.97 5.23
C TYR A 141 -3.12 5.42 5.55
N CYS A 142 -4.42 5.72 5.60
CA CYS A 142 -4.89 7.05 6.02
C CYS A 142 -4.48 7.38 7.46
N ILE A 143 -4.63 6.43 8.39
CA ILE A 143 -4.20 6.59 9.79
C ILE A 143 -2.70 6.87 9.86
N TYR A 144 -1.91 6.09 9.12
CA TYR A 144 -0.47 6.26 9.02
C TYR A 144 -0.09 7.68 8.54
N ILE A 145 -0.72 8.17 7.47
CA ILE A 145 -0.46 9.52 6.95
C ILE A 145 -0.79 10.59 7.98
N ILE A 146 -1.95 10.47 8.64
CA ILE A 146 -2.36 11.42 9.67
C ILE A 146 -1.29 11.49 10.76
N ILE A 147 -0.85 10.34 11.27
CA ILE A 147 0.11 10.28 12.36
C ILE A 147 1.49 10.80 11.94
N VAL A 148 1.98 10.44 10.75
CA VAL A 148 3.24 10.99 10.19
C VAL A 148 3.15 12.50 10.01
N SER A 149 2.01 13.01 9.56
CA SER A 149 1.80 14.46 9.37
C SER A 149 1.79 15.21 10.70
N LEU A 150 1.16 14.64 11.73
CA LEU A 150 1.19 15.19 13.09
C LEU A 150 2.60 15.13 13.71
N TYR A 151 3.34 14.05 13.45
CA TYR A 151 4.74 13.94 13.85
C TYR A 151 5.59 15.06 13.21
N HIS A 152 5.50 15.26 11.90
CA HIS A 152 6.21 16.36 11.23
C HIS A 152 5.73 17.74 11.70
N SER A 153 4.47 17.87 12.11
CA SER A 153 3.99 19.10 12.72
C SER A 153 4.70 19.41 14.04
N SER A 154 4.98 18.38 14.85
CA SER A 154 5.68 18.53 16.14
C SER A 154 7.18 18.84 16.02
N LEU A 155 7.76 18.78 14.82
CA LEU A 155 9.15 19.16 14.58
C LEU A 155 9.29 20.69 14.57
N ASP A 156 10.13 21.22 15.45
CA ASP A 156 10.38 22.65 15.62
C ASP A 156 11.67 23.14 14.93
N ASN A 157 12.51 22.22 14.45
CA ASN A 157 13.78 22.53 13.80
C ASN A 157 13.70 22.46 12.27
N ILE A 158 14.10 23.53 11.59
CA ILE A 158 14.17 23.62 10.12
C ILE A 158 15.19 22.62 9.55
N GLU A 159 16.32 22.42 10.22
CA GLU A 159 17.37 21.50 9.75
C GLU A 159 16.87 20.05 9.73
N GLU A 160 16.16 19.65 10.79
CA GLU A 160 15.55 18.32 10.91
C GLU A 160 14.44 18.10 9.87
N LEU A 161 13.69 19.15 9.55
CA LEU A 161 12.66 19.08 8.51
C LEU A 161 13.28 18.90 7.11
N ASN A 162 14.37 19.63 6.84
CA ASN A 162 15.09 19.61 5.56
C ASN A 162 15.87 18.31 5.34
N SER A 163 16.36 17.68 6.41
CA SER A 163 17.02 16.38 6.29
C SER A 163 16.03 15.27 5.99
N ILE A 164 14.84 15.29 6.58
CA ILE A 164 13.90 14.17 6.53
C ILE A 164 12.97 14.23 5.29
N ILE A 165 12.33 15.38 5.04
CA ILE A 165 11.20 15.43 4.12
C ILE A 165 11.54 15.12 2.64
N PRO A 166 12.64 15.62 2.05
CA PRO A 166 12.97 15.35 0.65
C PRO A 166 13.03 13.86 0.28
N PHE A 167 13.53 13.01 1.18
CA PHE A 167 13.59 11.56 0.95
C PHE A 167 12.21 10.91 1.06
N ILE A 168 11.39 11.35 2.03
CA ILE A 168 10.01 10.86 2.19
C ILE A 168 9.17 11.18 0.95
N LEU A 169 9.39 12.30 0.28
CA LEU A 169 8.67 12.64 -0.96
C LEU A 169 8.83 11.55 -2.05
N THR A 170 10.03 10.97 -2.19
CA THR A 170 10.25 9.91 -3.19
C THR A 170 9.46 8.65 -2.84
N PHE A 171 9.49 8.22 -1.58
CA PHE A 171 8.69 7.09 -1.13
C PHE A 171 7.19 7.36 -1.25
N ARG A 172 6.77 8.59 -0.99
CA ARG A 172 5.37 9.01 -1.12
C ARG A 172 4.82 8.81 -2.52
N LEU A 173 5.64 9.09 -3.54
CA LEU A 173 5.27 8.85 -4.94
C LEU A 173 4.91 7.37 -5.16
N PHE A 174 5.78 6.48 -4.70
CA PHE A 174 5.63 5.03 -4.88
C PHE A 174 4.52 4.43 -4.00
N GLU A 175 4.33 4.93 -2.78
CA GLU A 175 3.18 4.57 -1.95
C GLU A 175 1.86 4.97 -2.63
N ALA A 176 1.77 6.18 -3.18
CA ALA A 176 0.57 6.66 -3.87
C ALA A 176 0.29 5.85 -5.15
N PHE A 177 1.35 5.55 -5.91
CA PHE A 177 1.30 4.64 -7.05
C PHE A 177 0.75 3.27 -6.64
N THR A 178 1.30 2.67 -5.59
CA THR A 178 0.90 1.36 -5.07
C THR A 178 -0.55 1.36 -4.56
N MET A 179 -0.92 2.37 -3.79
CA MET A 179 -2.28 2.55 -3.27
C MET A 179 -3.30 2.65 -4.41
N SER A 180 -3.03 3.51 -5.41
CA SER A 180 -3.92 3.65 -6.55
C SER A 180 -4.06 2.34 -7.34
N LYS A 181 -2.99 1.54 -7.44
CA LYS A 181 -3.03 0.22 -8.07
C LYS A 181 -3.91 -0.78 -7.34
N PHE A 182 -3.85 -0.85 -6.02
CA PHE A 182 -4.77 -1.70 -5.26
C PHE A 182 -6.21 -1.21 -5.33
N LEU A 183 -6.43 0.11 -5.23
CA LEU A 183 -7.76 0.68 -5.38
C LEU A 183 -8.36 0.38 -6.77
N GLN A 184 -7.57 0.35 -7.84
CA GLN A 184 -8.07 -0.02 -9.18
C GLN A 184 -8.56 -1.47 -9.29
N LYS A 185 -8.04 -2.37 -8.47
CA LYS A 185 -8.51 -3.76 -8.44
C LYS A 185 -9.92 -3.85 -7.85
N MET A 186 -10.35 -2.83 -7.10
CA MET A 186 -11.73 -2.74 -6.61
C MET A 186 -12.66 -2.34 -7.76
N SER A 187 -13.81 -3.02 -7.87
CA SER A 187 -14.88 -2.73 -8.85
C SER A 187 -15.69 -1.48 -8.50
N ILE A 188 -15.01 -0.38 -8.16
CA ILE A 188 -15.62 0.91 -7.81
C ILE A 188 -15.56 1.93 -8.96
N LYS A 189 -16.48 2.89 -8.94
CA LYS A 189 -16.55 3.96 -9.95
C LYS A 189 -15.26 4.78 -9.96
N LYS A 190 -14.81 5.18 -11.15
CA LYS A 190 -13.61 6.03 -11.34
C LYS A 190 -13.64 7.31 -10.50
N PHE A 191 -14.82 7.92 -10.35
CA PHE A 191 -15.00 9.10 -9.50
C PHE A 191 -14.68 8.81 -8.04
N THR A 192 -15.13 7.66 -7.50
CA THR A 192 -14.83 7.24 -6.13
C THR A 192 -13.33 6.99 -5.93
N LEU A 193 -12.66 6.37 -6.91
CA LEU A 193 -11.20 6.18 -6.88
C LEU A 193 -10.45 7.51 -6.78
N MET A 194 -10.86 8.47 -7.62
CA MET A 194 -10.27 9.82 -7.62
C MET A 194 -10.54 10.54 -6.30
N LEU A 195 -11.73 10.39 -5.72
CA LEU A 195 -12.08 10.98 -4.43
C LEU A 195 -11.24 10.39 -3.28
N LEU A 196 -11.04 9.07 -3.23
CA LEU A 196 -10.19 8.42 -2.22
C LEU A 196 -8.73 8.86 -2.33
N SER A 197 -8.20 8.94 -3.56
CA SER A 197 -6.86 9.49 -3.80
C SER A 197 -6.76 10.96 -3.37
N LEU A 198 -7.79 11.78 -3.64
CA LEU A 198 -7.82 13.17 -3.22
C LEU A 198 -7.84 13.30 -1.69
N ILE A 199 -8.68 12.51 -1.00
CA ILE A 199 -8.75 12.52 0.47
C ILE A 199 -7.37 12.25 1.07
N SER A 200 -6.72 11.16 0.66
CA SER A 200 -5.39 10.77 1.15
C SER A 200 -4.27 11.76 0.78
N SER A 201 -4.42 12.52 -0.32
CA SER A 201 -3.49 13.59 -0.71
C SER A 201 -3.59 14.85 0.16
N ILE A 202 -4.76 15.11 0.77
CA ILE A 202 -5.01 16.32 1.60
C ILE A 202 -4.58 16.10 3.04
N LEU A 203 -4.59 14.85 3.55
CA LEU A 203 -4.21 14.53 4.94
C LEU A 203 -2.89 15.16 5.43
N PRO A 204 -1.83 15.30 4.60
CA PRO A 204 -0.61 16.02 4.97
C PRO A 204 -0.79 17.48 5.41
N VAL A 205 -1.95 18.11 5.16
CA VAL A 205 -2.27 19.45 5.66
C VAL A 205 -2.16 19.56 7.18
N LEU A 206 -2.33 18.44 7.90
CA LEU A 206 -2.18 18.38 9.35
C LEU A 206 -0.77 18.77 9.83
N MET A 207 0.24 18.69 8.95
CA MET A 207 1.59 19.17 9.22
C MET A 207 1.64 20.69 9.51
N LEU A 208 0.63 21.45 9.09
CA LEU A 208 0.53 22.90 9.33
C LEU A 208 -0.08 23.23 10.69
N ILE A 209 -0.73 22.28 11.36
CA ILE A 209 -1.43 22.51 12.63
C ILE A 209 -0.43 22.30 13.77
N PRO A 210 0.02 23.35 14.47
CA PRO A 210 0.98 23.19 15.56
C PRO A 210 0.43 22.24 16.62
N THR A 211 1.11 21.10 16.81
CA THR A 211 0.68 20.06 17.74
C THR A 211 1.77 19.75 18.75
N ASN A 212 1.42 19.83 20.04
CA ASN A 212 2.26 19.38 21.14
C ASN A 212 1.65 18.12 21.76
N ILE A 213 1.73 17.01 21.02
CA ILE A 213 1.20 15.71 21.46
C ILE A 213 2.29 15.01 22.26
N LYS A 214 2.06 14.83 23.55
CA LYS A 214 2.93 14.00 24.40
C LYS A 214 2.94 12.57 23.85
N ASN A 215 4.12 11.95 23.79
CA ASN A 215 4.33 10.58 23.28
C ASN A 215 3.98 10.40 21.79
N ILE A 216 4.13 11.44 20.96
CA ILE A 216 3.92 11.32 19.50
C ILE A 216 4.82 10.25 18.88
N ASP A 217 6.02 10.03 19.40
CA ASP A 217 6.93 8.97 18.98
C ASP A 217 6.31 7.58 19.17
N ASN A 218 5.77 7.27 20.35
CA ASN A 218 5.12 5.97 20.60
C ASN A 218 3.90 5.75 19.69
N ILE A 219 3.14 6.82 19.41
CA ILE A 219 2.00 6.79 18.49
C ILE A 219 2.49 6.52 17.06
N LEU A 220 3.56 7.19 16.64
CA LEU A 220 4.22 6.97 15.35
C LEU A 220 4.72 5.53 15.23
N GLY A 221 5.40 5.01 16.25
CA GLY A 221 5.90 3.62 16.28
C GLY A 221 4.77 2.60 16.13
N SER A 222 3.65 2.83 16.80
CA SER A 222 2.45 1.98 16.68
C SER A 222 1.83 2.05 15.28
N ALA A 223 1.75 3.24 14.68
CA ALA A 223 1.26 3.43 13.32
C ALA A 223 2.17 2.78 12.27
N MET A 224 3.48 2.91 12.44
CA MET A 224 4.52 2.26 11.64
C MET A 224 4.41 0.74 11.75
N ALA A 225 4.19 0.20 12.94
CA ALA A 225 3.98 -1.24 13.14
C ALA A 225 2.69 -1.76 12.49
N LEU A 226 1.60 -0.98 12.53
CA LEU A 226 0.36 -1.32 11.83
C LEU A 226 0.55 -1.36 10.32
N ILE A 227 1.10 -0.29 9.74
CA ILE A 227 1.31 -0.22 8.28
C ILE A 227 2.35 -1.26 7.81
N LEU A 228 3.34 -1.60 8.65
CA LEU A 228 4.32 -2.66 8.40
C LEU A 228 3.63 -4.01 8.14
N GLY A 229 2.72 -4.43 9.01
CA GLY A 229 2.01 -5.70 8.85
C GLY A 229 1.19 -5.73 7.55
N VAL A 230 0.56 -4.61 7.20
CA VAL A 230 -0.19 -4.49 5.95
C VAL A 230 0.73 -4.51 4.73
N TYR A 231 1.85 -3.78 4.76
CA TYR A 231 2.81 -3.73 3.65
C TYR A 231 3.47 -5.08 3.42
N MET A 232 3.81 -5.82 4.48
CA MET A 232 4.34 -7.18 4.36
C MET A 232 3.31 -8.12 3.72
N TYR A 233 2.03 -8.02 4.12
CA TYR A 233 0.96 -8.84 3.53
C TYR A 233 0.73 -8.53 2.05
N PHE A 234 0.45 -7.25 1.71
CA PHE A 234 0.22 -6.85 0.33
C PHE A 234 1.48 -6.99 -0.54
N GLY A 235 2.66 -6.82 0.05
CA GLY A 235 3.94 -7.04 -0.59
C GLY A 235 4.11 -8.50 -1.01
N ALA A 236 3.94 -9.42 -0.07
CA ALA A 236 4.00 -10.87 -0.32
C ALA A 236 2.97 -11.31 -1.37
N MET A 237 1.71 -10.86 -1.22
CA MET A 237 0.63 -11.18 -2.16
C MET A 237 0.94 -10.66 -3.58
N SER A 238 1.51 -9.46 -3.71
CA SER A 238 1.87 -8.90 -5.02
C SER A 238 3.03 -9.66 -5.67
N ILE A 239 4.04 -10.08 -4.90
CA ILE A 239 5.11 -10.95 -5.43
C ILE A 239 4.52 -12.29 -5.88
N GLN A 240 3.68 -12.93 -5.05
CA GLN A 240 3.06 -14.20 -5.39
C GLN A 240 2.23 -14.09 -6.67
N ASN A 241 1.40 -13.05 -6.80
CA ASN A 241 0.59 -12.80 -7.99
C ASN A 241 1.44 -12.49 -9.23
N GLY A 242 2.52 -11.72 -9.07
CA GLY A 242 3.45 -11.43 -10.17
C GLY A 242 4.16 -12.69 -10.66
N MET A 243 4.56 -13.58 -9.75
CA MET A 243 5.22 -14.85 -10.07
C MET A 243 4.24 -15.89 -10.65
N SER A 244 3.01 -15.97 -10.16
CA SER A 244 2.02 -16.95 -10.62
C SER A 244 1.48 -16.65 -12.02
N LYS A 245 1.43 -15.36 -12.39
CA LYS A 245 0.98 -14.91 -13.73
C LYS A 245 2.05 -15.10 -14.82
N GLN A 246 3.28 -15.52 -14.51
CA GLN A 246 4.37 -15.60 -15.49
C GLN A 246 4.60 -16.99 -16.10
N PRO A 247 4.51 -17.11 -17.43
CA PRO A 247 5.32 -18.03 -18.24
C PRO A 247 6.62 -17.38 -18.77
N ARG A 248 7.02 -16.18 -18.28
CA ARG A 248 8.20 -15.42 -18.75
C ARG A 248 9.46 -15.68 -17.91
N ASN A 249 10.61 -15.43 -18.53
CA ASN A 249 11.96 -15.62 -18.01
C ASN A 249 12.13 -15.15 -16.55
N LEU A 250 12.43 -16.09 -15.64
CA LEU A 250 12.76 -15.88 -14.23
C LEU A 250 13.81 -14.77 -14.01
N SER A 251 14.72 -14.59 -14.98
CA SER A 251 15.74 -13.55 -14.94
C SER A 251 15.17 -12.13 -14.94
N ILE A 252 14.09 -11.85 -15.69
CA ILE A 252 13.47 -10.53 -15.73
C ILE A 252 12.78 -10.24 -14.39
N ALA A 253 12.08 -11.23 -13.83
CA ALA A 253 11.47 -11.11 -12.51
C ALA A 253 12.52 -10.82 -11.43
N ALA A 254 13.63 -11.57 -11.43
CA ALA A 254 14.73 -11.35 -10.50
C ALA A 254 15.34 -9.94 -10.63
N VAL A 255 15.53 -9.44 -11.87
CA VAL A 255 16.04 -8.09 -12.10
C VAL A 255 15.10 -7.03 -11.55
N VAL A 256 13.78 -7.16 -11.74
CA VAL A 256 12.79 -6.22 -11.18
C VAL A 256 12.83 -6.25 -9.65
N LEU A 257 12.80 -7.44 -9.03
CA LEU A 257 12.84 -7.57 -7.58
C LEU A 257 14.11 -6.94 -6.98
N LEU A 258 15.28 -7.28 -7.54
CA LEU A 258 16.58 -6.80 -7.04
C LEU A 258 16.78 -5.30 -7.29
N SER A 259 16.43 -4.81 -8.47
CA SER A 259 16.59 -3.38 -8.78
C SER A 259 15.73 -2.49 -7.89
N THR A 260 14.47 -2.86 -7.65
CA THR A 260 13.60 -2.13 -6.73
C THR A 260 14.17 -2.12 -5.30
N PHE A 261 14.64 -3.28 -4.81
CA PHE A 261 15.25 -3.38 -3.49
C PHE A 261 16.49 -2.48 -3.37
N VAL A 262 17.39 -2.53 -4.36
CA VAL A 262 18.59 -1.70 -4.39
C VAL A 262 18.25 -0.22 -4.43
N ILE A 263 17.25 0.19 -5.22
CA ILE A 263 16.81 1.60 -5.29
C ILE A 263 16.34 2.08 -3.92
N VAL A 264 15.51 1.31 -3.22
CA VAL A 264 14.99 1.67 -1.90
C VAL A 264 16.12 1.76 -0.86
N CYS A 265 17.04 0.77 -0.83
CA CYS A 265 18.23 0.82 0.02
C CYS A 265 19.13 2.02 -0.28
N THR A 266 19.30 2.37 -1.56
CA THR A 266 20.12 3.51 -1.98
C THR A 266 19.50 4.83 -1.49
N ILE A 267 18.19 4.99 -1.64
CA ILE A 267 17.49 6.18 -1.14
C ILE A 267 17.62 6.29 0.38
N GLN A 268 17.48 5.17 1.11
CA GLN A 268 17.59 5.15 2.57
C GLN A 268 19.01 5.42 3.09
N THR A 269 20.03 4.94 2.38
CA THR A 269 21.43 5.22 2.75
C THR A 269 21.80 6.68 2.50
N LEU A 270 21.25 7.29 1.45
CA LEU A 270 21.38 8.73 1.22
C LEU A 270 20.69 9.54 2.34
N ASP A 271 19.49 9.14 2.77
CA ASP A 271 18.79 9.74 3.93
C ASP A 271 19.68 9.73 5.19
N PHE A 272 20.30 8.58 5.50
CA PHE A 272 21.19 8.47 6.67
C PHE A 272 22.48 9.32 6.57
N HIS A 273 23.02 9.51 5.37
CA HIS A 273 24.26 10.26 5.16
C HIS A 273 24.07 11.77 5.10
N TYR A 274 22.94 12.24 4.57
CA TYR A 274 22.63 13.68 4.47
C TYR A 274 21.76 14.20 5.63
N GLY A 275 21.24 13.30 6.48
CA GLY A 275 20.50 13.67 7.69
C GLY A 275 21.34 13.79 8.97
N LYS A 276 22.67 13.74 8.87
CA LYS A 276 23.64 14.07 9.93
C LYS A 276 24.39 15.35 9.58
#